data_AF-A0A534DGA8-F1
#
_entry.id   AF-A0A534DGA8-F1
#
_cell.length_a   1.000
_cell.length_b   1.000
_cell.length_c   1.000
_cell.angle_alpha   90.00
_cell.angle_beta   90.00
_cell.angle_gamma   90.00
#
_symmetry.space_group_name_H-M   'P 1'
#
loop_
_entity.id
_entity.type
_entity.pdbx_description
1 polymer ?
#
loop_
_entity_poly.entity_id
_entity_poly.type
_entity_poly.pdbx_seq_one_letter_code
_entity_poly.pdbx_strand_id
1 'polypeptide(L)'
;MNLGNASGPALPAGAWVAFYQTLAAKGEVPYVIEASPIDPFNQTLASFNQTLANAEGLSTGTIDSGTYNASGATVTLVSAAPAEKAGGYLVAASAPGYEDGPLTTSVAAPQSGTTALPVTLPALTLAAGNSPGSISVSITQATGRTYDRGELLLAHDGTLIATAPLDAALAQGPGATVTVNGVPSGTPASLYYLTVRAWNSAAPSRLHRQSYSTAIDLRGSASGSAQLTIN
;
A
#
# COMPACT_ATOMS: atom_id res chain seq x y z
N MET A 1 -3.58 -16.93 -11.92
CA MET A 1 -4.62 -16.09 -12.51
C MET A 1 -4.06 -14.68 -12.55
N ASN A 2 -3.87 -14.09 -13.73
CA ASN A 2 -3.63 -12.66 -13.84
C ASN A 2 -4.98 -11.95 -13.72
N LEU A 3 -5.11 -11.02 -12.78
CA LEU A 3 -6.24 -10.12 -12.73
C LEU A 3 -6.13 -9.11 -13.87
N GLY A 4 -7.26 -8.60 -14.34
CA GLY A 4 -7.28 -7.62 -15.42
C GLY A 4 -6.74 -6.28 -14.95
N ASN A 5 -6.56 -5.35 -15.90
CA ASN A 5 -6.11 -3.98 -15.63
C ASN A 5 -6.85 -3.39 -14.42
N ALA A 6 -6.20 -3.19 -13.29
CA ALA A 6 -6.83 -2.55 -12.15
C ALA A 6 -6.91 -1.03 -12.35
N SER A 7 -8.03 -0.41 -11.95
CA SER A 7 -8.30 1.03 -12.12
C SER A 7 -8.78 1.66 -10.81
N GLY A 8 -8.50 2.94 -10.61
CA GLY A 8 -8.86 3.64 -9.39
C GLY A 8 -7.84 4.73 -9.03
N PRO A 9 -8.09 5.49 -7.95
CA PRO A 9 -7.17 6.51 -7.47
C PRO A 9 -5.88 5.87 -6.95
N ALA A 10 -4.85 6.71 -6.76
CA ALA A 10 -3.65 6.27 -6.07
C ALA A 10 -4.00 5.85 -4.63
N LEU A 11 -3.46 4.70 -4.21
CA LEU A 11 -3.59 4.22 -2.84
C LEU A 11 -2.44 4.76 -1.99
N PRO A 12 -2.63 4.97 -0.66
CA PRO A 12 -1.55 5.37 0.23
C PRO A 12 -0.35 4.43 0.14
N ALA A 13 0.87 4.94 0.30
CA ALA A 13 2.09 4.16 0.07
C ALA A 13 2.23 2.91 0.98
N GLY A 14 1.60 2.94 2.16
CA GLY A 14 1.54 1.79 3.07
C GLY A 14 0.40 0.80 2.81
N ALA A 15 -0.35 0.98 1.72
CA ALA A 15 -1.53 0.16 1.47
C ALA A 15 -1.16 -1.28 1.09
N TRP A 16 -2.04 -2.20 1.48
CA TRP A 16 -2.11 -3.53 0.89
C TRP A 16 -3.50 -3.75 0.33
N VAL A 17 -3.57 -4.68 -0.62
CA VAL A 17 -4.82 -5.12 -1.23
C VAL A 17 -4.98 -6.60 -0.95
N ALA A 18 -6.19 -6.98 -0.56
CA ALA A 18 -6.53 -8.33 -0.17
C ALA A 18 -7.69 -8.89 -1.01
N PHE A 19 -7.60 -10.18 -1.29
CA PHE A 19 -8.62 -10.99 -1.93
C PHE A 19 -9.34 -11.79 -0.88
N TYR A 20 -10.67 -11.75 -0.94
CA TYR A 20 -11.52 -12.39 0.04
C TYR A 20 -12.48 -13.37 -0.63
N GLN A 21 -12.79 -14.44 0.08
CA GLN A 21 -13.89 -15.33 -0.27
C GLN A 21 -14.72 -15.68 0.95
N THR A 22 -15.99 -15.93 0.72
CA THR A 22 -16.96 -16.25 1.77
C THR A 22 -17.36 -17.71 1.67
N LEU A 23 -17.40 -18.41 2.81
CA LEU A 23 -17.98 -19.74 2.86
C LEU A 23 -19.47 -19.68 2.49
N ALA A 24 -19.96 -20.59 1.66
CA ALA A 24 -21.35 -20.61 1.19
C ALA A 24 -22.36 -21.11 2.24
N ALA A 25 -22.14 -20.82 3.51
CA ALA A 25 -23.05 -21.11 4.61
C ALA A 25 -23.70 -19.82 5.15
N LYS A 26 -24.83 -19.98 5.83
CA LYS A 26 -25.59 -18.83 6.34
C LYS A 26 -24.85 -18.17 7.51
N GLY A 27 -24.61 -16.86 7.41
CA GLY A 27 -24.00 -16.06 8.47
C GLY A 27 -22.47 -16.00 8.43
N GLU A 28 -21.87 -16.59 7.39
CA GLU A 28 -20.43 -16.52 7.16
C GLU A 28 -20.01 -15.11 6.71
N VAL A 29 -18.76 -14.76 7.04
CA VAL A 29 -18.13 -13.50 6.64
C VAL A 29 -16.99 -13.76 5.65
N PRO A 30 -16.59 -12.78 4.83
CA PRO A 30 -15.46 -12.95 3.92
C PRO A 30 -14.13 -13.12 4.68
N TYR A 31 -13.32 -14.09 4.25
CA TYR A 31 -11.99 -14.36 4.79
C TYR A 31 -10.92 -13.95 3.79
N VAL A 32 -9.79 -13.44 4.28
CA VAL A 32 -8.62 -13.16 3.44
C VAL A 32 -8.06 -14.49 2.92
N ILE A 33 -7.94 -14.58 1.59
CA ILE A 33 -7.29 -15.70 0.91
C ILE A 33 -5.85 -15.35 0.58
N GLU A 34 -5.62 -14.13 0.09
CA GLU A 34 -4.31 -13.63 -0.31
C GLU A 34 -4.29 -12.12 -0.08
N ALA A 35 -3.15 -11.57 0.32
CA ALA A 35 -2.97 -10.14 0.45
C ALA A 35 -1.54 -9.74 0.08
N SER A 36 -1.39 -8.61 -0.60
CA SER A 36 -0.09 -8.14 -1.05
C SER A 36 0.01 -6.62 -0.92
N PRO A 37 1.16 -6.07 -0.48
CA PRO A 37 1.38 -4.63 -0.47
C PRO A 37 1.39 -4.07 -1.90
N ILE A 38 1.01 -2.80 -2.05
CA ILE A 38 1.23 -2.09 -3.31
C ILE A 38 2.72 -1.74 -3.47
N ASP A 39 3.12 -1.39 -4.69
CA ASP A 39 4.39 -0.68 -4.88
C ASP A 39 4.26 0.73 -4.28
N PRO A 40 5.02 1.07 -3.21
CA PRO A 40 4.88 2.35 -2.53
C PRO A 40 5.39 3.54 -3.35
N PHE A 41 6.19 3.32 -4.40
CA PHE A 41 6.72 4.39 -5.26
C PHE A 41 5.85 4.58 -6.50
N ASN A 42 5.32 3.47 -7.01
CA ASN A 42 4.33 3.48 -8.07
C ASN A 42 2.96 3.16 -7.47
N GLN A 43 2.39 4.11 -6.73
CA GLN A 43 1.13 4.03 -5.97
C GLN A 43 -0.13 3.86 -6.85
N THR A 44 0.02 3.32 -8.05
CA THR A 44 -1.06 3.07 -9.00
C THR A 44 -1.50 1.62 -8.92
N LEU A 45 -2.81 1.39 -9.05
CA LEU A 45 -3.36 0.05 -9.16
C LEU A 45 -2.85 -0.70 -10.40
N ALA A 46 -2.43 0.03 -11.44
CA ALA A 46 -1.78 -0.56 -12.62
C ALA A 46 -0.43 -1.22 -12.27
N SER A 47 0.36 -0.63 -11.37
CA SER A 47 1.61 -1.22 -10.88
C SER A 47 1.35 -2.37 -9.91
N PHE A 48 0.34 -2.26 -9.07
CA PHE A 48 -0.13 -3.38 -8.25
C PHE A 48 -0.54 -4.59 -9.11
N ASN A 49 -1.20 -4.36 -10.24
CA ASN A 49 -1.57 -5.44 -11.16
C ASN A 49 -0.36 -6.11 -11.82
N GLN A 50 0.73 -5.37 -12.11
CA GLN A 50 1.97 -5.99 -12.58
C GLN A 50 2.61 -6.86 -11.49
N THR A 51 2.56 -6.45 -10.23
CA THR A 51 3.04 -7.24 -9.09
C THR A 51 2.18 -8.49 -8.86
N LEU A 52 0.86 -8.38 -8.96
CA LEU A 52 -0.06 -9.53 -8.86
C LEU A 52 -0.02 -10.45 -10.08
N ALA A 53 0.22 -9.94 -11.29
CA ALA A 53 0.40 -10.79 -12.48
C ALA A 53 1.66 -11.66 -12.39
N ASN A 54 2.59 -11.30 -11.50
CA ASN A 54 3.77 -12.08 -11.18
C ASN A 54 3.60 -12.89 -9.88
N ALA A 55 2.57 -12.62 -9.08
CA ALA A 55 2.24 -13.37 -7.88
C ALA A 55 1.35 -14.57 -8.26
N GLU A 56 1.70 -15.72 -7.68
CA GLU A 56 1.02 -17.00 -7.71
C GLU A 56 -0.48 -16.94 -8.02
N GLY A 57 -0.95 -17.87 -8.86
CA GLY A 57 -2.32 -17.81 -9.33
C GLY A 57 -3.36 -18.02 -8.23
N LEU A 58 -4.23 -17.03 -8.03
CA LEU A 58 -5.44 -17.18 -7.21
C LEU A 58 -6.18 -18.48 -7.58
N SER A 59 -6.61 -19.21 -6.55
CA SER A 59 -7.31 -20.49 -6.67
C SER A 59 -8.58 -20.37 -7.53
N THR A 60 -8.74 -21.29 -8.48
CA THR A 60 -9.97 -21.41 -9.27
C THR A 60 -10.96 -22.40 -8.66
N GLY A 61 -10.63 -22.97 -7.49
CA GLY A 61 -11.31 -24.10 -6.87
C GLY A 61 -12.28 -23.76 -5.73
N THR A 62 -12.59 -24.78 -4.94
CA THR A 62 -13.42 -24.71 -3.73
C THR A 62 -12.62 -24.22 -2.52
N ILE A 63 -13.34 -23.82 -1.46
CA ILE A 63 -12.78 -23.62 -0.12
C ILE A 63 -13.01 -24.88 0.69
N ASP A 64 -11.96 -25.36 1.36
CA ASP A 64 -12.04 -26.44 2.33
C ASP A 64 -12.26 -25.85 3.73
N SER A 65 -13.26 -26.36 4.43
CA SER A 65 -13.61 -25.90 5.78
C SER A 65 -13.96 -27.07 6.69
N GLY A 66 -13.74 -26.91 7.99
CA GLY A 66 -14.07 -27.93 8.99
C GLY A 66 -14.35 -27.30 10.35
N THR A 67 -15.11 -27.99 11.18
CA THR A 67 -15.38 -27.54 12.54
C THR A 67 -14.18 -27.83 13.43
N TYR A 68 -13.63 -26.78 14.05
CA TYR A 68 -12.54 -26.93 15.01
C TYR A 68 -12.94 -27.89 16.13
N ASN A 69 -12.04 -28.83 16.45
CA ASN A 69 -12.25 -29.81 17.51
C ASN A 69 -11.15 -29.69 18.58
N ALA A 70 -11.54 -29.20 19.76
CA ALA A 70 -10.64 -28.99 20.89
C ALA A 70 -10.14 -30.29 21.54
N SER A 71 -10.77 -31.44 21.28
CA SER A 71 -10.39 -32.72 21.88
C SER A 71 -9.24 -33.42 21.14
N GLY A 72 -8.67 -32.80 20.10
CA GLY A 72 -7.60 -33.38 19.28
C GLY A 72 -8.06 -34.51 18.34
N ALA A 73 -9.37 -34.73 18.22
CA ALA A 73 -9.90 -35.68 17.23
C ALA A 73 -9.82 -35.11 15.81
N THR A 74 -9.80 -36.00 14.81
CA THR A 74 -9.70 -35.63 13.39
C THR A 74 -10.80 -34.65 13.00
N VAL A 75 -10.40 -33.52 12.39
CA VAL A 75 -11.32 -32.57 11.76
C VAL A 75 -11.62 -33.06 10.35
N THR A 76 -12.90 -33.31 10.05
CA THR A 76 -13.36 -33.59 8.69
C THR A 76 -13.48 -32.27 7.93
N LEU A 77 -12.81 -32.18 6.78
CA LEU A 77 -12.92 -31.05 5.87
C LEU A 77 -14.01 -31.31 4.83
N VAL A 78 -14.78 -30.27 4.52
CA VAL A 78 -15.77 -30.24 3.45
C VAL A 78 -15.35 -29.16 2.46
N SER A 79 -15.24 -29.55 1.19
CA SER A 79 -14.99 -28.66 0.07
C SER A 79 -16.30 -28.10 -0.47
N ALA A 80 -16.41 -26.78 -0.55
CA ALA A 80 -17.56 -26.11 -1.15
C ALA A 80 -17.15 -24.94 -2.03
N ALA A 81 -17.95 -24.63 -3.06
CA ALA A 81 -17.75 -23.38 -3.80
C ALA A 81 -17.99 -22.19 -2.85
N PRO A 82 -17.18 -21.12 -2.93
CA PRO A 82 -17.44 -19.92 -2.16
C PRO A 82 -18.74 -19.23 -2.60
N ALA A 83 -19.24 -18.30 -1.79
CA ALA A 83 -20.45 -17.53 -2.11
C ALA A 83 -20.26 -16.71 -3.41
N GLU A 84 -19.03 -16.27 -3.68
CA GLU A 84 -18.61 -15.58 -4.91
C GLU A 84 -18.52 -16.49 -6.14
N LYS A 85 -18.78 -17.80 -5.98
CA LYS A 85 -18.57 -18.89 -6.95
C LYS A 85 -17.10 -19.23 -7.15
N ALA A 86 -16.83 -20.43 -7.66
CA ALA A 86 -15.46 -20.92 -7.89
C ALA A 86 -14.61 -19.91 -8.69
N GLY A 87 -13.45 -19.55 -8.15
CA GLY A 87 -12.56 -18.53 -8.73
C GLY A 87 -13.08 -17.08 -8.66
N GLY A 88 -14.16 -16.83 -7.91
CA GLY A 88 -14.68 -15.51 -7.59
C GLY A 88 -14.08 -14.95 -6.29
N TYR A 89 -13.77 -13.66 -6.27
CA TYR A 89 -13.15 -12.98 -5.13
C TYR A 89 -13.71 -11.58 -4.92
N LEU A 90 -13.99 -11.22 -3.67
CA LEU A 90 -14.13 -9.81 -3.28
C LEU A 90 -12.74 -9.21 -3.13
N VAL A 91 -12.60 -7.91 -3.37
CA VAL A 91 -11.32 -7.21 -3.24
C VAL A 91 -11.49 -5.95 -2.41
N ALA A 92 -10.58 -5.72 -1.46
CA ALA A 92 -10.51 -4.48 -0.69
C ALA A 92 -9.06 -4.05 -0.49
N ALA A 93 -8.87 -2.77 -0.17
CA ALA A 93 -7.59 -2.20 0.20
C ALA A 93 -7.66 -1.67 1.62
N SER A 94 -6.53 -1.72 2.32
CA SER A 94 -6.37 -1.18 3.68
C SER A 94 -5.03 -0.48 3.76
N ALA A 95 -4.92 0.55 4.60
CA ALA A 95 -3.67 1.27 4.83
C ALA A 95 -3.60 1.83 6.25
N PRO A 96 -2.40 1.92 6.86
CA PRO A 96 -2.23 2.55 8.17
C PRO A 96 -2.72 4.00 8.21
N GLY A 97 -3.58 4.32 9.17
CA GLY A 97 -4.18 5.66 9.33
C GLY A 97 -5.38 5.95 8.42
N TYR A 98 -5.84 4.95 7.65
CA TYR A 98 -7.04 5.01 6.81
C TYR A 98 -8.07 3.99 7.30
N GLU A 99 -9.34 4.24 7.02
CA GLU A 99 -10.39 3.23 7.15
C GLU A 99 -10.17 2.11 6.12
N ASP A 100 -10.57 0.89 6.47
CA ASP A 100 -10.62 -0.21 5.52
C ASP A 100 -11.57 0.12 4.37
N GLY A 101 -11.11 -0.11 3.14
CA GLY A 101 -11.93 0.06 1.95
C GLY A 101 -13.09 -0.94 1.91
N PRO A 102 -14.21 -0.59 1.26
CA PRO A 102 -15.32 -1.51 1.11
C PRO A 102 -14.90 -2.72 0.26
N LEU A 103 -15.48 -3.88 0.58
CA LEU A 103 -15.37 -5.06 -0.28
C LEU A 103 -16.06 -4.78 -1.61
N THR A 104 -15.28 -4.81 -2.69
CA THR A 104 -15.76 -4.54 -4.05
C THR A 104 -16.27 -5.81 -4.72
N THR A 105 -17.01 -5.64 -5.83
CA THR A 105 -17.68 -6.73 -6.55
C THR A 105 -16.75 -7.84 -7.01
N SER A 106 -17.28 -9.06 -7.04
CA SER A 106 -16.58 -10.29 -7.39
C SER A 106 -15.79 -10.18 -8.70
N VAL A 107 -14.46 -10.28 -8.62
CA VAL A 107 -13.62 -10.56 -9.78
C VAL A 107 -13.51 -12.05 -9.97
N ALA A 108 -13.63 -12.49 -11.22
CA ALA A 108 -13.51 -13.90 -11.59
C ALA A 108 -12.27 -14.12 -12.45
N ALA A 109 -11.64 -15.28 -12.25
CA ALA A 109 -11.08 -16.11 -13.33
C ALA A 109 -11.28 -15.60 -14.78
N PRO A 110 -10.38 -14.91 -15.53
CA PRO A 110 -10.51 -14.98 -16.98
C PRO A 110 -10.51 -16.46 -17.38
N GLN A 111 -11.50 -16.89 -18.17
CA GLN A 111 -11.37 -18.14 -18.89
C GLN A 111 -10.12 -18.05 -19.79
N SER A 112 -9.42 -19.17 -19.97
CA SER A 112 -8.24 -19.23 -20.84
C SER A 112 -8.53 -18.60 -22.21
N GLY A 113 -7.71 -17.63 -22.63
CA GLY A 113 -7.92 -16.88 -23.87
C GLY A 113 -8.84 -15.66 -23.78
N THR A 114 -9.31 -15.27 -22.59
CA THR A 114 -10.13 -14.07 -22.38
C THR A 114 -9.38 -12.98 -21.62
N THR A 115 -9.76 -11.72 -21.82
CA THR A 115 -9.26 -10.58 -21.04
C THR A 115 -9.83 -10.65 -19.63
N ALA A 116 -8.95 -10.57 -18.63
CA ALA A 116 -9.36 -10.54 -17.24
C ALA A 116 -10.16 -9.25 -16.92
N LEU A 117 -11.15 -9.37 -16.04
CA LEU A 117 -11.96 -8.23 -15.61
C LEU A 117 -11.10 -7.25 -14.80
N PRO A 118 -11.25 -5.93 -15.04
CA PRO A 118 -10.55 -4.93 -14.25
C PRO A 118 -11.07 -4.93 -12.80
N VAL A 119 -10.15 -4.87 -11.83
CA VAL A 119 -10.49 -4.59 -10.42
C VAL A 119 -10.55 -3.07 -10.26
N THR A 120 -11.65 -2.54 -9.73
CA THR A 120 -11.73 -1.11 -9.37
C THR A 120 -11.83 -0.95 -7.86
N LEU A 121 -10.86 -0.23 -7.27
CA LEU A 121 -10.86 0.09 -5.84
C LEU A 121 -11.15 1.58 -5.64
N PRO A 122 -11.99 1.95 -4.65
CA PRO A 122 -12.23 3.36 -4.31
C PRO A 122 -11.01 3.97 -3.59
N ALA A 123 -11.00 5.30 -3.48
CA ALA A 123 -10.04 5.98 -2.61
C ALA A 123 -10.28 5.56 -1.16
N LEU A 124 -9.19 5.32 -0.43
CA LEU A 124 -9.26 5.13 1.01
C LEU A 124 -9.52 6.47 1.70
N THR A 125 -10.39 6.46 2.70
CA THR A 125 -10.70 7.61 3.54
C THR A 125 -9.85 7.57 4.80
N LEU A 126 -9.45 8.73 5.32
CA LEU A 126 -8.72 8.79 6.60
C LEU A 126 -9.55 8.17 7.72
N ALA A 127 -8.87 7.45 8.62
CA ALA A 127 -9.53 6.84 9.78
C ALA A 127 -10.13 7.92 10.68
N ALA A 128 -11.27 7.62 11.31
CA ALA A 128 -12.00 8.55 12.17
C ALA A 128 -11.08 9.21 13.21
N GLY A 129 -11.20 10.52 13.35
CA GLY A 129 -10.34 11.33 14.24
C GLY A 129 -9.07 11.85 13.58
N ASN A 130 -8.64 11.31 12.43
CA ASN A 130 -7.58 11.93 11.65
C ASN A 130 -8.12 13.08 10.78
N SER A 131 -7.28 14.09 10.60
CA SER A 131 -7.46 15.17 9.63
C SER A 131 -6.40 15.09 8.53
N PRO A 132 -6.67 15.59 7.31
CA PRO A 132 -5.65 15.66 6.27
C PRO A 132 -4.57 16.69 6.65
N GLY A 133 -3.33 16.24 6.74
CA GLY A 133 -2.16 17.06 7.00
C GLY A 133 -1.22 17.17 5.80
N SER A 134 -0.21 18.03 5.94
CA SER A 134 0.87 18.18 4.97
C SER A 134 2.24 18.33 5.64
N ILE A 135 3.27 17.85 4.96
CA ILE A 135 4.65 17.95 5.40
C ILE A 135 5.50 18.51 4.26
N SER A 136 6.16 19.64 4.51
CA SER A 136 7.09 20.25 3.56
C SER A 136 8.53 19.96 3.98
N VAL A 137 9.33 19.43 3.06
CA VAL A 137 10.70 19.00 3.34
C VAL A 137 11.66 19.71 2.40
N SER A 138 12.57 20.52 2.94
CA SER A 138 13.67 21.11 2.15
C SER A 138 14.84 20.15 2.09
N ILE A 139 15.39 19.93 0.89
CA ILE A 139 16.46 18.97 0.65
C ILE A 139 17.74 19.70 0.26
N THR A 140 18.86 19.32 0.88
CA THR A 140 20.21 19.70 0.50
C THR A 140 21.09 18.46 0.39
N GLN A 141 22.08 18.46 -0.50
CA GLN A 141 23.11 17.42 -0.57
C GLN A 141 24.40 17.96 0.07
N ALA A 142 25.01 17.21 0.99
CA ALA A 142 26.24 17.62 1.68
C ALA A 142 27.41 17.77 0.70
N THR A 143 27.47 16.86 -0.27
CA THR A 143 28.55 16.79 -1.26
C THR A 143 28.00 17.04 -2.65
N GLY A 144 28.07 18.28 -3.15
CA GLY A 144 27.74 18.64 -4.55
C GLY A 144 26.41 18.06 -5.09
N ARG A 145 26.29 17.94 -6.41
CA ARG A 145 25.16 17.28 -7.10
C ARG A 145 25.47 15.79 -7.31
N THR A 146 25.57 15.04 -6.22
CA THR A 146 25.94 13.61 -6.26
C THR A 146 24.77 12.75 -6.74
N TYR A 147 23.55 13.08 -6.33
CA TYR A 147 22.32 12.36 -6.63
C TYR A 147 21.43 13.16 -7.58
N ASP A 148 20.85 12.48 -8.56
CA ASP A 148 19.89 13.02 -9.54
C ASP A 148 18.53 12.30 -9.50
N ARG A 149 18.43 11.22 -8.73
CA ARG A 149 17.20 10.46 -8.45
C ARG A 149 17.03 10.23 -6.97
N GLY A 150 15.78 10.18 -6.51
CA GLY A 150 15.51 9.77 -5.13
C GLY A 150 14.05 9.70 -4.75
N GLU A 151 13.83 9.09 -3.59
CA GLU A 151 12.53 8.91 -2.95
C GLU A 151 12.62 9.36 -1.50
N LEU A 152 11.64 10.16 -1.08
CA LEU A 152 11.36 10.47 0.32
C LEU A 152 10.35 9.45 0.83
N LEU A 153 10.62 8.86 1.99
CA LEU A 153 9.74 7.94 2.69
C LEU A 153 9.35 8.57 4.02
N LEU A 154 8.04 8.63 4.27
CA LEU A 154 7.45 9.11 5.51
C LEU A 154 6.83 7.93 6.27
N ALA A 155 7.24 7.73 7.52
CA ALA A 155 6.77 6.62 8.34
C ALA A 155 6.41 7.05 9.76
N HIS A 156 5.49 6.33 10.41
CA HIS A 156 5.33 6.36 11.88
C HIS A 156 5.17 4.93 12.39
N ASP A 157 5.70 4.63 13.59
CA ASP A 157 5.61 3.31 14.25
C ASP A 157 6.01 2.12 13.36
N GLY A 158 7.01 2.32 12.49
CA GLY A 158 7.48 1.28 11.55
C GLY A 158 6.59 1.05 10.34
N THR A 159 5.49 1.79 10.21
CA THR A 159 4.59 1.73 9.05
C THR A 159 4.90 2.84 8.05
N LEU A 160 4.96 2.50 6.76
CA LEU A 160 5.09 3.48 5.70
C LEU A 160 3.74 4.16 5.47
N ILE A 161 3.75 5.49 5.34
CA ILE A 161 2.52 6.28 5.21
C ILE A 161 2.44 6.89 3.83
N ALA A 162 3.53 7.53 3.42
CA ALA A 162 3.62 8.22 2.16
C ALA A 162 5.03 8.15 1.60
N THR A 163 5.12 8.30 0.28
CA THR A 163 6.36 8.52 -0.43
C THR A 163 6.22 9.75 -1.31
N ALA A 164 7.35 10.38 -1.65
CA ALA A 164 7.38 11.44 -2.65
C ALA A 164 8.68 11.42 -3.44
N PRO A 165 8.63 11.58 -4.77
CA PRO A 165 9.83 11.62 -5.60
C PRO A 165 10.65 12.87 -5.30
N LEU A 166 11.97 12.72 -5.27
CA LEU A 166 12.93 13.80 -5.00
C LEU A 166 13.56 14.36 -6.28
N ASP A 167 13.39 13.71 -7.43
CA ASP A 167 14.06 14.04 -8.70
C ASP A 167 14.01 15.53 -9.05
N ALA A 168 12.83 16.14 -8.98
CA ALA A 168 12.65 17.56 -9.28
C ALA A 168 13.39 18.47 -8.28
N ALA A 169 13.37 18.13 -7.00
CA ALA A 169 14.07 18.88 -5.96
C ALA A 169 15.60 18.73 -6.09
N LEU A 170 16.09 17.53 -6.38
CA LEU A 170 17.51 17.26 -6.61
C LEU A 170 18.03 18.03 -7.84
N ALA A 171 17.22 18.16 -8.89
CA ALA A 171 17.56 18.95 -10.08
C ALA A 171 17.56 20.47 -9.80
N GLN A 172 16.63 20.96 -8.97
CA GLN A 172 16.52 22.38 -8.62
C GLN A 172 17.72 22.86 -7.79
N GLY A 173 18.24 22.02 -6.88
CA GLY A 173 19.42 22.30 -6.08
C GLY A 173 19.14 22.54 -4.59
N PRO A 174 20.13 23.06 -3.83
CA PRO A 174 20.05 23.16 -2.38
C PRO A 174 18.84 23.95 -1.89
N GLY A 175 18.14 23.41 -0.89
CA GLY A 175 16.96 24.04 -0.29
C GLY A 175 15.66 23.84 -1.06
N ALA A 176 15.67 23.13 -2.20
CA ALA A 176 14.46 22.77 -2.92
C ALA A 176 13.51 21.96 -2.03
N THR A 177 12.21 22.23 -2.14
CA THR A 177 11.19 21.68 -1.25
C THR A 177 10.33 20.64 -1.93
N VAL A 178 10.09 19.52 -1.25
CA VAL A 178 9.07 18.52 -1.61
C VAL A 178 7.96 18.58 -0.58
N THR A 179 6.71 18.55 -1.03
CA THR A 179 5.54 18.54 -0.12
C THR A 179 4.80 17.23 -0.25
N VAL A 180 4.57 16.58 0.89
CA VAL A 180 3.73 15.38 1.02
C VAL A 180 2.38 15.83 1.58
N ASN A 181 1.30 15.55 0.84
CA ASN A 181 -0.07 15.94 1.22
C ASN A 181 -0.89 14.73 1.64
N GLY A 182 -1.98 14.97 2.37
CA GLY A 182 -2.97 13.94 2.71
C GLY A 182 -2.47 12.94 3.75
N VAL A 183 -1.43 13.28 4.51
CA VAL A 183 -0.95 12.45 5.61
C VAL A 183 -1.93 12.55 6.79
N PRO A 184 -2.18 11.47 7.55
CA PRO A 184 -2.98 11.57 8.76
C PRO A 184 -2.42 12.62 9.72
N SER A 185 -3.28 13.34 10.45
CA SER A 185 -2.87 14.36 11.42
C SER A 185 -3.91 14.52 12.52
N GLY A 186 -3.55 15.19 13.61
CA GLY A 186 -4.47 15.51 14.71
C GLY A 186 -4.73 14.38 15.71
N THR A 187 -4.00 13.26 15.62
CA THR A 187 -4.09 12.17 16.59
C THR A 187 -2.78 12.00 17.35
N PRO A 188 -2.75 11.34 18.52
CA PRO A 188 -1.50 11.09 19.24
C PRO A 188 -0.45 10.30 18.45
N ALA A 189 -0.87 9.54 17.43
CA ALA A 189 0.00 8.76 16.55
C ALA A 189 0.64 9.61 15.42
N SER A 190 0.26 10.88 15.26
CA SER A 190 0.71 11.75 14.17
C SER A 190 2.14 12.31 14.38
N LEU A 191 3.10 11.41 14.66
CA LEU A 191 4.54 11.68 14.76
C LEU A 191 5.27 10.96 13.64
N TYR A 192 5.90 11.70 12.73
CA TYR A 192 6.46 11.10 11.53
C TYR A 192 7.97 11.21 11.46
N TYR A 193 8.61 10.20 10.88
CA TYR A 193 10.03 10.13 10.63
C TYR A 193 10.30 10.02 9.13
N LEU A 194 11.42 10.61 8.71
CA LEU A 194 11.81 10.64 7.30
C LEU A 194 12.97 9.68 7.03
N THR A 195 12.89 9.01 5.89
CA THR A 195 14.00 8.27 5.30
C THR A 195 14.12 8.71 3.85
N VAL A 196 15.35 8.92 3.38
CA VAL A 196 15.64 9.18 1.96
C VAL A 196 16.32 7.96 1.37
N ARG A 197 15.95 7.64 0.13
CA ARG A 197 16.75 6.82 -0.79
C ARG A 197 17.16 7.71 -1.94
N ALA A 198 18.44 7.83 -2.22
CA ALA A 198 18.95 8.66 -3.31
C ALA A 198 20.02 7.90 -4.10
N TRP A 199 20.06 8.08 -5.41
CA TRP A 199 21.05 7.45 -6.27
C TRP A 199 21.40 8.35 -7.44
N ASN A 200 22.50 7.99 -8.11
CA ASN A 200 22.86 8.57 -9.39
C ASN A 200 22.35 7.64 -10.49
N SER A 201 21.59 8.14 -11.45
CA SER A 201 20.99 7.35 -12.53
C SER A 201 22.04 6.69 -13.43
N ALA A 202 23.26 7.25 -13.51
CA ALA A 202 24.39 6.63 -14.21
C ALA A 202 25.08 5.52 -13.40
N ALA A 203 24.79 5.41 -12.11
CA ALA A 203 25.34 4.37 -11.21
C ALA A 203 24.29 3.91 -10.18
N PRO A 204 23.17 3.31 -10.62
CA PRO A 204 22.02 3.03 -9.75
C PRO A 204 22.32 2.01 -8.64
N SER A 205 23.35 1.17 -8.80
CA SER A 205 23.81 0.24 -7.76
C SER A 205 24.43 0.94 -6.54
N ARG A 206 24.75 2.24 -6.64
CA ARG A 206 25.25 3.06 -5.54
C ARG A 206 24.12 3.86 -4.88
N LEU A 207 23.06 3.15 -4.53
CA LEU A 207 21.96 3.73 -3.77
C LEU A 207 22.42 4.05 -2.35
N HIS A 208 22.16 5.29 -1.93
CA HIS A 208 22.34 5.73 -0.56
C HIS A 208 20.98 5.77 0.15
N ARG A 209 20.96 5.28 1.39
CA ARG A 209 19.78 5.33 2.25
C ARG A 209 20.14 6.00 3.56
N GLN A 210 19.40 7.04 3.92
CA GLN A 210 19.63 7.81 5.15
C GLN A 210 18.31 8.00 5.89
N SER A 211 18.30 7.66 7.19
CA SER A 211 17.15 7.88 8.07
C SER A 211 17.41 9.07 8.99
N TYR A 212 16.38 9.83 9.32
CA TYR A 212 16.46 11.02 10.17
C TYR A 212 15.70 10.79 11.47
N SER A 213 16.33 11.10 12.61
CA SER A 213 15.79 10.82 13.95
C SER A 213 14.88 11.93 14.49
N THR A 214 14.86 13.11 13.86
CA THR A 214 13.97 14.20 14.26
C THR A 214 12.56 13.92 13.74
N ALA A 215 11.61 13.79 14.67
CA ALA A 215 10.20 13.61 14.33
C ALA A 215 9.58 14.92 13.84
N ILE A 216 8.65 14.81 12.89
CA ILE A 216 7.73 15.86 12.49
C ILE A 216 6.43 15.64 13.25
N ASP A 217 6.02 16.64 14.03
CA ASP A 217 4.86 16.56 14.91
C ASP A 217 3.62 17.19 14.28
N LEU A 218 2.64 16.35 13.95
CA LEU A 218 1.32 16.74 13.47
C LEU A 218 0.20 16.43 14.48
N ARG A 219 0.52 16.13 15.75
CA ARG A 219 -0.49 15.79 16.77
C ARG A 219 -1.42 16.96 17.09
N GLY A 220 -0.90 18.19 16.99
CA GLY A 220 -1.64 19.44 17.22
C GLY A 220 -1.65 20.40 16.04
N SER A 221 -1.23 19.96 14.85
CA SER A 221 -1.08 20.80 13.66
C SER A 221 -1.40 20.02 12.40
N ALA A 222 -2.03 20.67 11.41
CA ALA A 222 -2.26 20.10 10.08
C ALA A 222 -1.04 20.25 9.15
N SER A 223 0.02 20.95 9.59
CA SER A 223 1.21 21.18 8.78
C SER A 223 2.49 21.02 9.59
N GLY A 224 3.50 20.41 8.98
CA GLY A 224 4.84 20.24 9.52
C GLY A 224 5.92 20.54 8.49
N SER A 225 7.14 20.78 8.96
CA SER A 225 8.27 21.00 8.07
C SER A 225 9.55 20.35 8.58
N ALA A 226 10.41 19.93 7.66
CA ALA A 226 11.76 19.45 7.99
C ALA A 226 12.80 19.98 7.01
N GLN A 227 14.04 20.07 7.48
CA GLN A 227 15.20 20.33 6.64
C GLN A 227 16.11 19.12 6.69
N LEU A 228 16.44 18.56 5.53
CA LEU A 228 17.25 17.37 5.40
C LEU A 228 18.54 17.67 4.62
N THR A 229 19.63 17.11 5.11
CA THR A 229 20.90 17.04 4.39
C THR A 229 21.22 15.58 4.08
N ILE A 230 21.22 15.24 2.79
CA ILE A 230 21.65 13.92 2.28
C ILE A 230 23.18 13.92 2.25
N ASN A 231 23.79 13.06 3.05
CA ASN A 231 25.25 12.98 3.18
C ASN A 231 25.90 12.18 2.06
#